data_AF-A0AAD6SPX0-F1
#
_entry.id   AF-A0AAD6SPX0-F1
#
_cell.length_a   1.000
_cell.length_b   1.000
_cell.length_c   1.000
_cell.angle_alpha   90.00
_cell.angle_beta   90.00
_cell.angle_gamma   90.00
#
_symmetry.space_group_name_H-M   'P 1'
#
loop_
_entity.id
_entity.type
_entity.pdbx_description
1 polymer ?
#
loop_
_entity_poly.entity_id
_entity_poly.type
_entity_poly.pdbx_seq_one_letter_code
_entity_poly.pdbx_strand_id
1 'polypeptide(L)'
;MLPAEPKIFHGRESEVADILKQFSQGTPRIAILCAGDMGKTSLAGTVLHHEEIITRYQGNRFFVACDTASSKVELAGLIGAHLGIKPAKDLTRTVLRHFSDGPPTLLTLDNLETVWEPVDTGWEIQIFHLNLR
;
A
#
# COMPACT_ATOMS: atom_id res chain seq x y z
N MET A 1 -6.75 -8.60 -2.82
CA MET A 1 -6.28 -9.86 -2.19
C MET A 1 -4.85 -9.62 -1.72
N LEU A 2 -4.43 -10.15 -0.57
CA LEU A 2 -3.04 -10.02 -0.12
C LEU A 2 -2.12 -10.98 -0.92
N PRO A 3 -0.86 -10.61 -1.20
CA PRO A 3 0.12 -11.55 -1.71
C PRO A 3 0.36 -12.68 -0.70
N ALA A 4 0.80 -13.84 -1.18
CA ALA A 4 1.21 -14.92 -0.29
C ALA A 4 2.37 -14.45 0.60
N GLU A 5 2.39 -14.94 1.84
CA GLU A 5 3.51 -14.68 2.74
C GLU A 5 4.80 -15.26 2.13
N PRO A 6 5.89 -14.46 2.04
CA PRO A 6 7.17 -14.95 1.56
C PRO A 6 7.69 -16.09 2.44
N LYS A 7 7.85 -17.29 1.86
CA LYS A 7 8.38 -18.46 2.60
C LYS A 7 9.87 -18.35 2.94
N ILE A 8 10.60 -17.55 2.16
CA ILE A 8 12.03 -17.31 2.33
C ILE A 8 12.20 -15.79 2.34
N PHE A 9 12.55 -15.24 3.49
CA PHE A 9 12.79 -13.82 3.70
C PHE A 9 13.89 -13.65 4.73
N HIS A 10 15.07 -13.18 4.30
CA HIS A 10 16.24 -12.99 5.13
C HIS A 10 16.99 -11.70 4.76
N GLY A 11 17.73 -11.13 5.72
CA GLY A 11 18.65 -10.01 5.49
C GLY A 11 18.00 -8.63 5.43
N ARG A 12 16.72 -8.53 5.81
CA ARG A 12 15.93 -7.29 5.88
C ARG A 12 15.10 -7.19 7.16
N GLU A 13 15.48 -7.95 8.18
CA GLU A 13 14.80 -8.01 9.48
C GLU A 13 14.85 -6.66 10.20
N SER A 14 15.93 -5.89 10.01
CA SER A 14 16.05 -4.51 10.49
C SER A 14 14.98 -3.59 9.89
N GLU A 15 14.78 -3.64 8.56
CA GLU A 15 13.77 -2.82 7.90
C GLU A 15 12.36 -3.20 8.34
N VAL A 16 12.08 -4.49 8.55
CA VAL A 16 10.81 -4.92 9.13
C VAL A 16 10.62 -4.31 10.52
N ALA A 17 11.62 -4.41 11.40
CA ALA A 17 11.55 -3.85 12.74
C ALA A 17 11.35 -2.32 12.73
N ASP A 18 12.04 -1.59 11.85
CA ASP A 18 11.91 -0.14 11.72
C ASP A 18 10.53 0.27 11.19
N ILE A 19 9.97 -0.50 10.26
CA ILE A 19 8.61 -0.29 9.76
C ILE A 19 7.59 -0.53 10.88
N LEU A 20 7.70 -1.63 11.62
CA LEU A 20 6.80 -1.94 12.74
C LEU A 20 6.88 -0.90 13.85
N LYS A 21 8.08 -0.40 14.15
CA LYS A 21 8.28 0.70 15.10
C LYS A 21 7.51 1.96 14.69
N GLN A 22 7.40 2.26 13.41
CA GLN A 22 6.57 3.39 12.95
C GLN A 22 5.08 3.11 13.14
N PHE A 23 4.63 1.87 12.96
CA PHE A 23 3.23 1.47 13.20
C PHE A 23 2.85 1.51 14.68
N SER A 24 3.79 1.24 15.60
CA SER A 24 3.52 1.38 17.04
C SER A 24 3.34 2.84 17.47
N GLN A 25 3.89 3.80 16.72
CA GLN A 25 3.80 5.24 16.99
C GLN A 25 2.56 5.91 16.40
N GLY A 26 1.77 5.22 15.56
CA GLY A 26 0.56 5.78 14.97
C GLY A 26 0.12 5.10 13.68
N THR A 27 -0.28 5.91 12.70
CA THR A 27 -0.67 5.47 11.35
C THR A 27 0.32 6.06 10.34
N PRO A 28 1.51 5.47 10.20
CA PRO A 28 2.60 6.06 9.42
C PRO A 28 2.32 6.00 7.91
N ARG A 29 3.01 6.88 7.17
CA ARG A 29 3.12 6.83 5.71
C ARG A 29 4.56 6.45 5.39
N ILE A 30 4.78 5.23 4.88
CA ILE A 30 6.11 4.64 4.77
C ILE A 30 6.41 4.38 3.31
N ALA A 31 7.40 5.02 2.70
CA ALA A 31 7.84 4.63 1.37
C ALA A 31 8.99 3.62 1.42
N ILE A 32 8.88 2.53 0.66
CA ILE A 32 9.94 1.52 0.53
C ILE A 32 10.70 1.77 -0.78
N LEU A 33 11.95 2.23 -0.67
CA LEU A 33 12.76 2.70 -1.80
C LEU A 33 13.93 1.79 -2.04
N CYS A 34 13.98 1.17 -3.21
CA CYS A 34 15.14 0.41 -3.67
C CYS A 34 15.18 0.45 -5.19
N ALA A 35 16.32 0.05 -5.77
CA ALA A 35 16.37 -0.33 -7.18
C ALA A 35 15.43 -1.51 -7.48
N GLY A 36 15.19 -1.77 -8.77
CA GLY A 36 14.42 -2.95 -9.22
C GLY A 36 14.92 -4.25 -8.59
N ASP A 37 14.02 -5.20 -8.41
CA ASP A 37 14.31 -6.58 -7.96
C ASP A 37 14.97 -6.75 -6.58
N MET A 38 15.05 -5.69 -5.77
CA MET A 38 15.64 -5.78 -4.43
C MET A 38 14.70 -6.38 -3.35
N GLY A 39 13.55 -6.94 -3.75
CA GLY A 39 12.61 -7.57 -2.82
C GLY A 39 11.70 -6.60 -2.05
N LYS A 40 11.38 -5.44 -2.64
CA LYS A 40 10.45 -4.46 -2.05
C LYS A 40 9.06 -5.06 -1.78
N THR A 41 8.51 -5.73 -2.79
CA THR A 41 7.22 -6.44 -2.68
C THR A 41 7.27 -7.52 -1.61
N SER A 42 8.39 -8.25 -1.49
CA SER A 42 8.59 -9.24 -0.42
C SER A 42 8.62 -8.58 0.95
N LEU A 43 9.33 -7.47 1.13
CA LEU A 43 9.37 -6.72 2.40
C LEU A 43 7.96 -6.22 2.79
N ALA A 44 7.23 -5.63 1.85
CA ALA A 44 5.86 -5.20 2.06
C ALA A 44 4.94 -6.38 2.43
N GLY A 45 5.09 -7.52 1.73
CA GLY A 45 4.40 -8.76 2.03
C GLY A 45 4.68 -9.26 3.45
N THR A 46 5.95 -9.32 3.85
CA THR A 46 6.35 -9.72 5.21
C THR A 46 5.71 -8.83 6.27
N VAL A 47 5.70 -7.51 6.07
CA VAL A 47 5.04 -6.58 7.00
C VAL A 47 3.53 -6.81 7.06
N LEU A 48 2.87 -7.02 5.91
CA LEU A 48 1.42 -7.27 5.84
C LEU A 48 0.96 -8.54 6.57
N HIS A 49 1.85 -9.51 6.71
CA HIS A 49 1.61 -10.77 7.44
C HIS A 49 2.18 -10.77 8.86
N HIS A 50 2.85 -9.71 9.30
CA HIS A 50 3.39 -9.63 10.65
C HIS A 50 2.27 -9.59 11.71
N GLU A 51 2.43 -10.33 12.82
CA GLU A 51 1.39 -10.49 13.85
C GLU A 51 0.86 -9.17 14.40
N GLU A 52 1.71 -8.18 14.61
CA GLU A 52 1.32 -6.83 15.06
C GLU A 52 0.37 -6.13 14.06
N ILE A 53 0.68 -6.25 12.76
CA ILE A 53 -0.12 -5.68 11.68
C ILE A 53 -1.42 -6.46 11.53
N ILE A 54 -1.37 -7.78 11.69
CA ILE A 54 -2.56 -8.63 11.69
C ILE A 54 -3.51 -8.23 12.81
N THR A 55 -2.98 -8.08 14.02
CA THR A 55 -3.74 -7.72 15.22
C THR A 55 -4.39 -6.35 15.06
N ARG A 56 -3.66 -5.38 14.50
CA ARG A 56 -4.12 -3.99 14.36
C ARG A 56 -5.16 -3.79 13.26
N TYR A 57 -4.95 -4.38 12.09
CA TYR A 57 -5.75 -4.08 10.90
C TYR A 57 -6.72 -5.20 10.52
N GLN A 58 -6.53 -6.42 11.05
CA GLN A 58 -7.37 -7.58 10.78
C GLN A 58 -7.61 -7.75 9.27
N GLY A 59 -8.83 -8.03 8.82
CA GLY A 59 -9.14 -8.16 7.39
C GLY A 59 -8.94 -6.89 6.55
N ASN A 60 -8.75 -5.71 7.16
CA ASN A 60 -8.64 -4.42 6.45
C ASN A 60 -7.19 -4.13 6.01
N ARG A 61 -6.56 -5.12 5.38
CA ARG A 61 -5.22 -5.02 4.80
C ARG A 61 -5.34 -5.26 3.30
N PHE A 62 -4.93 -4.28 2.51
CA PHE A 62 -5.08 -4.30 1.07
C PHE A 62 -3.74 -4.10 0.41
N PHE A 63 -3.44 -4.97 -0.54
CA PHE A 63 -2.33 -4.83 -1.46
C PHE A 63 -2.89 -4.57 -2.84
N VAL A 64 -2.41 -3.52 -3.49
CA VAL A 64 -2.83 -3.08 -4.82
C VAL A 64 -1.59 -2.95 -5.69
N ALA A 65 -1.45 -3.85 -6.67
CA ALA A 65 -0.46 -3.68 -7.73
C ALA A 65 -0.97 -2.60 -8.70
N CYS A 66 -0.22 -1.51 -8.86
CA CYS A 66 -0.66 -0.33 -9.62
C CYS A 66 -0.23 -0.34 -11.09
N ASP A 67 0.44 -1.41 -11.54
CA ASP A 67 0.98 -1.63 -12.88
C ASP A 67 -0.05 -1.52 -14.01
N THR A 68 -1.34 -1.68 -13.69
CA THR A 68 -2.46 -1.57 -14.64
C THR A 68 -3.08 -0.18 -14.72
N ALA A 69 -2.71 0.75 -13.83
CA ALA A 69 -3.22 2.10 -13.83
C ALA A 69 -2.23 3.05 -14.53
N SER A 70 -2.75 3.87 -15.44
CA SER A 70 -1.99 4.91 -16.17
C SER A 70 -2.44 6.33 -15.81
N SER A 71 -3.44 6.46 -14.94
CA SER A 71 -3.97 7.74 -14.50
C SER A 71 -4.49 7.70 -13.07
N LYS A 72 -4.67 8.88 -12.46
CA LYS A 72 -5.27 9.02 -11.13
C LYS A 72 -6.69 8.44 -11.05
N VAL A 73 -7.45 8.51 -12.15
CA VAL A 73 -8.82 7.97 -12.23
C VAL A 73 -8.78 6.45 -12.24
N GLU A 74 -7.88 5.86 -13.02
CA GLU A 74 -7.69 4.40 -13.06
C GLU A 74 -7.16 3.85 -11.74
N LEU A 75 -6.24 4.55 -11.07
CA LEU A 75 -5.77 4.19 -9.74
C LEU A 75 -6.91 4.21 -8.71
N ALA A 76 -7.75 5.25 -8.71
CA ALA A 76 -8.93 5.30 -7.84
C ALA A 76 -9.92 4.16 -8.16
N GLY A 77 -10.08 3.82 -9.44
CA GLY A 77 -10.78 2.63 -9.93
C GLY A 77 -10.27 1.34 -9.30
N LEU A 78 -8.96 1.14 -9.39
CA LEU A 78 -8.27 -0.06 -8.94
C LEU A 78 -8.33 -0.23 -7.42
N ILE A 79 -8.10 0.85 -6.67
CA ILE A 79 -8.26 0.87 -5.21
C ILE A 79 -9.72 0.60 -4.84
N GLY A 80 -10.67 1.27 -5.50
CA GLY A 80 -12.10 1.07 -5.26
C GLY A 80 -12.54 -0.38 -5.45
N ALA A 81 -12.05 -1.04 -6.51
CA ALA A 81 -12.31 -2.46 -6.75
C ALA A 81 -11.76 -3.36 -5.62
N HIS A 82 -10.54 -3.08 -5.12
CA HIS A 82 -9.95 -3.81 -4.00
C HIS A 82 -10.73 -3.64 -2.69
N LEU A 83 -11.32 -2.46 -2.48
CA LEU A 83 -12.14 -2.14 -1.32
C LEU A 83 -13.61 -2.60 -1.46
N GLY A 84 -14.00 -3.19 -2.60
CA GLY A 84 -15.39 -3.57 -2.88
C GLY A 84 -16.33 -2.37 -3.05
N ILE A 85 -15.79 -1.19 -3.38
CA ILE A 85 -16.56 0.04 -3.59
C ILE A 85 -17.18 0.01 -4.98
N LYS A 86 -18.50 0.21 -5.04
CA LYS A 86 -19.23 0.30 -6.32
C LYS A 86 -18.81 1.55 -7.11
N PRO A 87 -18.84 1.50 -8.46
CA PRO A 87 -18.63 2.67 -9.28
C PRO A 87 -19.52 3.84 -8.85
N ALA A 88 -18.93 5.03 -8.77
CA ALA A 88 -19.59 6.26 -8.37
C ALA A 88 -19.16 7.40 -9.28
N LYS A 89 -20.01 8.43 -9.38
CA LYS A 89 -19.71 9.65 -10.16
C LYS A 89 -18.42 10.33 -9.71
N ASP A 90 -18.14 10.29 -8.41
CA ASP A 90 -16.89 10.75 -7.81
C ASP A 90 -16.28 9.60 -7.00
N LEU A 91 -15.63 8.69 -7.73
CA LEU A 91 -15.04 7.49 -7.13
C LEU A 91 -13.91 7.84 -6.17
N THR A 92 -13.06 8.81 -6.52
CA THR A 92 -11.96 9.29 -5.67
C THR A 92 -12.48 9.74 -4.30
N ARG A 93 -13.52 10.59 -4.27
CA ARG A 93 -14.13 11.02 -3.01
C ARG A 93 -14.76 9.87 -2.24
N THR A 94 -15.34 8.90 -2.95
CA THR A 94 -15.96 7.74 -2.33
C THR A 94 -14.92 6.83 -1.65
N VAL A 95 -13.78 6.60 -2.31
CA VAL A 95 -12.62 5.88 -1.77
C VAL A 95 -12.05 6.62 -0.55
N LEU A 96 -11.87 7.93 -0.65
CA LEU A 96 -11.41 8.77 0.45
C LEU A 96 -12.30 8.64 1.69
N ARG A 97 -13.62 8.77 1.48
CA ARG A 97 -14.60 8.63 2.56
C ARG A 97 -14.58 7.24 3.19
N HIS A 98 -14.35 6.18 2.40
CA HIS A 98 -14.20 4.83 2.94
C HIS A 98 -13.06 4.75 3.95
N PHE A 99 -11.94 5.45 3.71
CA PHE A 99 -10.83 5.49 4.67
C PHE A 99 -11.09 6.40 5.87
N SER A 100 -11.79 7.53 5.68
CA SER A 100 -12.10 8.47 6.77
C SER A 100 -13.17 7.94 7.74
N ASP A 101 -14.23 7.31 7.21
CA ASP A 101 -15.38 6.87 8.01
C ASP A 101 -15.29 5.39 8.42
N GLY A 102 -14.36 4.65 7.80
CA GLY A 102 -14.22 3.20 7.96
C GLY A 102 -13.32 2.77 9.11
N PRO A 103 -13.16 1.45 9.30
CA PRO A 103 -12.20 0.92 10.25
C PRO A 103 -10.75 1.27 9.84
N PRO A 104 -9.79 1.20 10.77
CA PRO A 104 -8.37 1.31 10.45
C PRO A 104 -8.01 0.37 9.30
N THR A 105 -7.48 0.93 8.23
CA THR A 105 -7.17 0.20 7.01
C THR A 105 -5.71 0.42 6.61
N LEU A 106 -5.02 -0.67 6.31
CA LEU A 106 -3.67 -0.64 5.75
C LEU A 106 -3.76 -0.83 4.24
N LEU A 107 -3.28 0.16 3.49
CA LEU A 107 -3.23 0.13 2.03
C LEU A 107 -1.76 0.14 1.58
N THR A 108 -1.37 -0.90 0.86
CA THR A 108 -0.09 -0.99 0.16
C THR A 108 -0.34 -0.79 -1.32
N LEU A 109 0.35 0.19 -1.91
CA LEU A 109 0.36 0.47 -3.33
C LEU A 109 1.73 0.05 -3.88
N ASP A 110 1.77 -1.00 -4.70
CA ASP A 110 3.00 -1.50 -5.32
C ASP A 110 3.09 -0.99 -6.76
N ASN A 111 4.31 -0.77 -7.27
CA ASN A 111 4.58 -0.22 -8.61
C ASN A 111 3.84 1.09 -8.93
N LEU A 112 3.75 2.01 -7.97
CA LEU A 112 2.98 3.24 -8.14
C LEU A 112 3.62 4.27 -9.07
N GLU A 113 4.93 4.16 -9.31
CA GLU A 113 5.68 4.95 -10.28
C GLU A 113 5.04 4.93 -11.67
N THR A 114 4.35 3.84 -12.02
CA THR A 114 3.61 3.68 -13.29
C THR A 114 2.48 4.72 -13.47
N VAL A 115 1.97 5.29 -12.38
CA VAL A 115 0.90 6.31 -12.38
C VAL A 115 1.47 7.71 -12.17
N TRP A 116 2.57 7.84 -11.42
CA TRP A 116 3.07 9.14 -10.93
C TRP A 116 4.26 9.70 -11.73
N GLU A 117 5.07 8.86 -12.37
CA GLU A 117 6.20 9.30 -13.18
C GLU A 117 5.80 9.41 -14.66
N PRO A 118 6.00 10.57 -15.32
CA PRO A 118 6.22 10.59 -16.76
C PRO A 118 7.46 9.75 -17.07
N VAL A 119 7.43 8.99 -18.16
CA VAL A 119 8.52 8.15 -18.66
C VAL A 119 9.78 8.99 -18.93
N ASP A 120 10.59 9.36 -17.92
CA ASP A 120 12.00 9.75 -18.15
C ASP A 120 12.94 10.00 -16.95
N THR A 121 12.57 9.77 -15.69
CA THR A 121 13.55 9.99 -14.60
C THR A 121 13.59 8.82 -13.65
N GLY A 122 14.45 7.85 -13.96
CA GLY A 122 14.64 6.66 -13.16
C GLY A 122 15.32 6.97 -11.84
N TRP A 123 14.52 7.36 -10.84
CA TRP A 123 14.58 7.09 -9.40
C TRP A 123 13.32 7.75 -8.82
N GLU A 124 12.47 7.06 -8.04
CA GLU A 124 11.95 7.50 -6.71
C GLU A 124 10.56 6.97 -6.25
N ILE A 125 10.49 6.74 -4.93
CA ILE A 125 9.39 6.82 -3.93
C ILE A 125 7.91 6.60 -4.28
N GLN A 126 7.25 5.63 -3.60
CA GLN A 126 5.88 5.83 -3.06
C GLN A 126 5.27 4.78 -2.08
N ILE A 127 4.61 5.25 -1.00
CA ILE A 127 3.34 4.72 -0.45
C ILE A 127 2.48 5.91 -0.01
N PHE A 128 1.22 5.96 -0.48
CA PHE A 128 0.23 6.95 -0.02
C PHE A 128 -0.64 6.39 1.11
N HIS A 129 -0.96 7.26 2.09
CA HIS A 129 -2.24 7.18 2.78
C HIS A 129 -2.91 8.56 2.75
N LEU A 130 -4.14 8.59 2.27
CA LEU A 130 -5.03 9.74 2.34
C LEU A 130 -5.76 9.69 3.68
N ASN A 131 -5.43 10.62 4.57
CA ASN A 131 -6.19 10.87 5.79
C ASN A 131 -6.79 12.26 5.65
N LEU A 132 -8.03 12.33 5.15
CA LEU A 132 -8.81 13.56 5.19
C LEU A 132 -9.51 13.56 6.55
N ARG A 133 -9.01 14.42 7.44
CA ARG A 133 -9.81 14.96 8.54
C ARG A 133 -10.99 15.74 7.99
#